data_AF-A0A0A0DJC3-F1
#
_entry.id   AF-A0A0A0DJC3-F1
#
_cell.length_a   1.000
_cell.length_b   1.000
_cell.length_c   1.000
_cell.angle_alpha   90.00
_cell.angle_beta   90.00
_cell.angle_gamma   90.00
#
_symmetry.space_group_name_H-M   'P 1'
#
loop_
_entity.id
_entity.type
_entity.pdbx_description
1 polymer ?
#
loop_
_entity_poly.entity_id
_entity_poly.type
_entity_poly.pdbx_seq_one_letter_code
_entity_poly.pdbx_strand_id
1 'polypeptide(L)'
;MTELSPLQKKADQDLNSIAILTILPLISYLFFREQLLDFTRQLSVSIWLRLLVLAACQFCVAGLGTSVVMIRRKESWKEYGLLTQHFLSSLIQTAVTCLPLLLFLIITGQVHTYLPFQSISLTKEILASSFPTNILGYLFISLIWGFWEGFNYVVIARKINLRYPHQTKGIDLGALICALICLLIHGMIGLDPTSLFEAVAVFILIYGMLVIQRKSGNAWSCVLIFCLLWNAF
;
A
#
# COMPACT_ATOMS: atom_id res chain seq x y z
N MET A 1 -0.07 -34.50 -7.86
CA MET A 1 -0.46 -33.07 -7.78
C MET A 1 -1.93 -33.03 -7.41
N THR A 2 -2.30 -32.42 -6.29
CA THR A 2 -3.72 -32.23 -5.91
C THR A 2 -4.37 -31.24 -6.87
N GLU A 3 -5.53 -31.61 -7.41
CA GLU A 3 -6.28 -30.74 -8.33
C GLU A 3 -6.82 -29.50 -7.60
N LEU A 4 -6.64 -28.32 -8.21
CA LEU A 4 -7.15 -27.07 -7.65
C LEU A 4 -8.68 -26.98 -7.78
N SER A 5 -9.35 -26.50 -6.73
CA SER A 5 -10.78 -26.16 -6.81
C SER A 5 -11.01 -25.02 -7.82
N PRO A 6 -12.25 -24.84 -8.34
CA PRO A 6 -12.57 -23.74 -9.24
C PRO A 6 -12.24 -22.36 -8.64
N LEU A 7 -12.44 -22.18 -7.34
CA LEU A 7 -12.12 -20.94 -6.63
C LEU A 7 -10.61 -20.69 -6.57
N GLN A 8 -9.82 -21.74 -6.33
CA GLN A 8 -8.36 -21.64 -6.35
C GLN A 8 -7.83 -21.36 -7.76
N LYS A 9 -8.35 -22.02 -8.80
CA LYS A 9 -8.00 -21.73 -10.21
C LYS A 9 -8.31 -20.26 -10.56
N LYS A 10 -9.46 -19.74 -10.10
CA LYS A 10 -9.84 -18.33 -10.26
C LYS A 10 -8.82 -17.40 -9.57
N ALA A 11 -8.49 -17.68 -8.31
CA ALA A 11 -7.54 -16.89 -7.54
C ALA A 11 -6.12 -16.91 -8.13
N ASP A 12 -5.70 -18.06 -8.68
CA ASP A 12 -4.41 -18.23 -9.37
C ASP A 12 -4.30 -17.30 -10.60
N GLN A 13 -5.32 -17.31 -11.46
CA GLN A 13 -5.40 -16.41 -12.62
C GLN A 13 -5.40 -14.93 -12.22
N ASP A 14 -6.13 -14.60 -11.15
CA ASP A 14 -6.22 -13.25 -10.62
C ASP A 14 -4.85 -12.77 -10.12
N LEU A 15 -4.14 -13.61 -9.35
CA LEU A 15 -2.79 -13.31 -8.86
C LEU A 15 -1.77 -13.15 -10.00
N ASN A 16 -1.82 -14.02 -11.02
CA ASN A 16 -0.95 -13.89 -12.19
C ASN A 16 -1.19 -12.57 -12.93
N SER A 17 -2.46 -12.17 -13.07
CA SER A 17 -2.81 -10.89 -13.69
C SER A 17 -2.29 -9.70 -12.87
N ILE A 18 -2.48 -9.73 -11.55
CA ILE A 18 -1.98 -8.69 -10.64
C ILE A 18 -0.45 -8.61 -10.71
N ALA A 19 0.23 -9.76 -10.66
CA ALA A 19 1.69 -9.83 -10.69
C ALA A 19 2.25 -9.22 -11.98
N ILE A 20 1.74 -9.59 -13.16
CA ILE A 20 2.18 -9.04 -14.44
C ILE A 20 1.96 -7.52 -14.48
N LEU A 21 0.76 -7.07 -14.09
CA LEU A 21 0.40 -5.66 -14.11
C LEU A 21 1.10 -4.82 -13.04
N THR A 22 1.76 -5.43 -12.05
CA THR A 22 2.52 -4.76 -11.00
C THR A 22 4.02 -4.77 -11.30
N ILE A 23 4.56 -5.94 -11.67
CA ILE A 23 5.99 -6.14 -11.89
C ILE A 23 6.48 -5.40 -13.14
N LEU A 24 5.72 -5.39 -14.24
CA LEU A 24 6.14 -4.67 -15.45
C LEU A 24 6.25 -3.16 -15.20
N PRO A 25 5.25 -2.48 -14.59
CA PRO A 25 5.41 -1.09 -14.18
C PRO A 25 6.51 -0.86 -13.15
N LEU A 26 6.69 -1.77 -12.19
CA LEU A 26 7.77 -1.65 -11.20
C LEU A 26 9.15 -1.68 -11.86
N ILE A 27 9.41 -2.62 -12.77
CA ILE A 27 10.66 -2.68 -13.53
C ILE A 27 10.86 -1.39 -14.33
N SER A 28 9.80 -0.90 -14.96
CA SER A 28 9.84 0.34 -15.75
C SER A 28 10.16 1.54 -14.85
N TYR A 29 9.51 1.64 -13.68
CA TYR A 29 9.79 2.68 -12.68
C TYR A 29 11.24 2.63 -12.20
N LEU A 30 11.76 1.44 -11.87
CA LEU A 30 13.13 1.28 -11.41
C LEU A 30 14.15 1.70 -12.49
N PHE A 31 13.87 1.42 -13.77
CA PHE A 31 14.74 1.81 -14.87
C PHE A 31 14.72 3.32 -15.15
N PHE A 32 13.55 3.97 -15.01
CA PHE A 32 13.36 5.40 -15.31
C PHE A 32 13.30 6.30 -14.08
N ARG A 33 13.70 5.80 -12.90
CA ARG A 33 13.50 6.48 -11.61
C ARG A 33 14.13 7.87 -11.58
N GLU A 34 15.38 7.99 -11.99
CA GLU A 34 16.11 9.26 -11.92
C GLU A 34 15.50 10.29 -12.88
N GLN A 35 15.14 9.89 -14.10
CA GLN A 35 14.46 10.76 -15.07
C GLN A 35 13.09 11.22 -14.55
N LEU A 36 12.36 10.33 -13.87
CA LEU A 36 11.09 10.66 -13.25
C LEU A 36 11.25 11.65 -12.10
N LEU A 37 12.25 11.46 -11.23
CA LEU A 37 12.54 12.36 -10.11
C LEU A 37 13.03 13.73 -10.61
N ASP A 38 13.79 13.78 -11.69
CA ASP A 38 14.19 15.04 -12.30
C ASP A 38 12.99 15.74 -12.93
N PHE A 39 12.11 15.00 -13.62
CA PHE A 39 10.87 15.54 -14.16
C PHE A 39 9.96 16.16 -13.08
N THR A 40 9.82 15.53 -11.92
CA THR A 40 9.00 16.09 -10.83
C THR A 40 9.58 17.37 -10.23
N ARG A 41 10.86 17.68 -10.47
CA ARG A 41 11.51 18.93 -10.01
C ARG A 41 11.47 20.06 -11.05
N GLN A 42 11.00 19.81 -12.27
CA GLN A 42 10.95 20.81 -13.33
C GLN A 42 9.81 21.82 -13.10
N LEU A 43 10.15 22.98 -12.50
CA LEU A 43 9.19 24.05 -12.21
C LEU A 43 8.58 24.69 -13.47
N SER A 44 9.22 24.54 -14.64
CA SER A 44 8.66 24.97 -15.92
C SER A 44 7.44 24.14 -16.35
N VAL A 45 7.26 22.95 -15.78
CA VAL A 45 6.14 22.05 -16.06
C VAL A 45 5.07 22.21 -14.99
N SER A 46 3.81 22.29 -15.44
CA SER A 46 2.65 22.36 -14.56
C SER A 46 2.69 21.27 -13.47
N ILE A 47 2.43 21.67 -12.23
CA ILE A 47 2.40 20.78 -11.06
C ILE A 47 1.41 19.63 -11.27
N TRP A 48 0.32 19.85 -12.00
CA TRP A 48 -0.66 18.81 -12.33
C TRP A 48 -0.08 17.75 -13.26
N LEU A 49 0.70 18.12 -14.27
CA LEU A 49 1.29 17.13 -15.17
C LEU A 49 2.34 16.30 -14.42
N ARG A 50 3.17 16.95 -13.59
CA ARG A 50 4.13 16.27 -12.71
C ARG A 50 3.43 15.30 -11.75
N LEU A 51 2.35 15.74 -11.12
CA LEU A 51 1.55 14.92 -10.20
C LEU A 51 0.88 13.76 -10.92
N LEU A 52 0.29 13.97 -12.10
CA LEU A 52 -0.39 12.92 -12.87
C LEU A 52 0.57 11.83 -13.32
N VAL A 53 1.77 12.19 -13.81
CA VAL A 53 2.78 11.21 -14.20
C VAL A 53 3.25 10.40 -12.98
N LEU A 54 3.57 11.07 -11.88
CA LEU A 54 4.00 10.40 -10.65
C LEU A 54 2.89 9.49 -10.08
N ALA A 55 1.65 9.98 -10.06
CA ALA A 55 0.48 9.22 -9.63
C ALA A 55 0.19 8.03 -10.55
N ALA A 56 0.36 8.17 -11.86
CA ALA A 56 0.20 7.07 -12.81
C ALA A 56 1.23 5.97 -12.54
N CYS A 57 2.49 6.32 -12.28
CA CYS A 57 3.52 5.35 -11.87
C CYS A 57 3.11 4.61 -10.59
N GLN A 58 2.71 5.36 -9.55
CA GLN A 58 2.27 4.76 -8.28
C GLN A 58 1.06 3.84 -8.48
N PHE A 59 0.03 4.31 -9.19
CA PHE A 59 -1.17 3.53 -9.44
C PHE A 59 -0.87 2.27 -10.27
N CYS A 60 0.01 2.34 -11.26
CA CYS A 60 0.42 1.16 -12.02
C CYS A 60 1.11 0.11 -11.15
N VAL A 61 1.96 0.52 -10.21
CA VAL A 61 2.64 -0.41 -9.29
C VAL A 61 1.70 -0.94 -8.21
N ALA A 62 0.84 -0.09 -7.64
CA ALA A 62 0.14 -0.39 -6.40
C ALA A 62 -1.39 -0.40 -6.50
N GLY A 63 -1.99 -0.33 -7.69
CA GLY A 63 -3.47 -0.29 -7.83
C GLY A 63 -4.04 -0.83 -9.13
N LEU A 64 -3.32 -0.76 -10.25
CA LEU A 64 -3.82 -1.14 -11.58
C LEU A 64 -4.18 -2.64 -11.64
N GLY A 65 -3.27 -3.50 -11.18
CA GLY A 65 -3.46 -4.95 -11.23
C GLY A 65 -4.72 -5.39 -10.48
N THR A 66 -4.90 -4.90 -9.25
CA THR A 66 -6.09 -5.23 -8.43
C THR A 66 -7.36 -4.60 -8.98
N SER A 67 -7.29 -3.36 -9.47
CA SER A 67 -8.43 -2.69 -10.14
C SER A 67 -8.95 -3.49 -11.33
N VAL A 68 -8.05 -3.92 -12.24
CA VAL A 68 -8.40 -4.71 -13.42
C VAL A 68 -9.03 -6.04 -13.03
N VAL A 69 -8.46 -6.73 -12.04
CA VAL A 69 -9.03 -8.00 -11.54
C VAL A 69 -10.42 -7.78 -10.95
N MET A 70 -10.60 -6.78 -10.09
CA MET A 70 -11.90 -6.51 -9.46
C MET A 70 -12.97 -6.16 -10.49
N ILE A 71 -12.65 -5.30 -11.46
CA ILE A 71 -13.57 -4.93 -12.56
C ILE A 71 -13.95 -6.18 -13.36
N ARG A 72 -12.97 -6.98 -13.80
CA ARG A 72 -13.20 -8.19 -14.60
C ARG A 72 -14.02 -9.23 -13.84
N ARG A 73 -13.82 -9.35 -12.52
CA ARG A 73 -14.55 -10.29 -11.66
C ARG A 73 -15.86 -9.73 -11.12
N LYS A 74 -16.18 -8.46 -11.39
CA LYS A 74 -17.32 -7.73 -10.83
C LYS A 74 -17.35 -7.76 -9.30
N GLU A 75 -16.17 -7.73 -8.68
CA GLU A 75 -16.00 -7.75 -7.23
C GLU A 75 -16.05 -6.33 -6.70
N SER A 76 -16.83 -6.11 -5.64
CA SER A 76 -17.02 -4.79 -5.04
C SER A 76 -16.05 -4.53 -3.88
N TRP A 77 -15.78 -3.26 -3.57
CA TRP A 77 -14.94 -2.93 -2.40
C TRP A 77 -15.56 -3.39 -1.07
N LYS A 78 -16.89 -3.48 -1.00
CA LYS A 78 -17.62 -4.01 0.17
C LYS A 78 -17.26 -5.46 0.44
N GLU A 79 -17.09 -6.28 -0.61
CA GLU A 79 -16.64 -7.67 -0.44
C GLU A 79 -15.28 -7.76 0.24
N TYR A 80 -14.40 -6.77 0.05
CA TYR A 80 -13.08 -6.70 0.67
C TYR A 80 -13.05 -5.96 2.01
N GLY A 81 -14.20 -5.50 2.51
CA GLY A 81 -14.31 -4.97 3.86
C GLY A 81 -14.31 -3.44 3.97
N LEU A 82 -14.55 -2.69 2.89
CA LEU A 82 -14.91 -1.26 3.02
C LEU A 82 -16.35 -1.14 3.55
N LEU A 83 -16.50 -1.46 4.83
CA LEU A 83 -17.76 -1.52 5.58
C LEU A 83 -17.67 -0.60 6.79
N THR A 84 -18.83 -0.19 7.32
CA THR A 84 -18.89 0.58 8.58
C THR A 84 -18.85 -0.33 9.82
N GLN A 85 -19.20 -1.61 9.66
CA GLN A 85 -19.17 -2.61 10.73
C GLN A 85 -17.74 -2.82 11.24
N HIS A 86 -17.60 -2.91 12.57
CA HIS A 86 -16.32 -3.08 13.26
C HIS A 86 -15.25 -2.01 12.98
N PHE A 87 -15.61 -0.88 12.33
CA PHE A 87 -14.68 0.19 11.97
C PHE A 87 -13.85 0.67 13.17
N LEU A 88 -14.51 1.07 14.26
CA LEU A 88 -13.81 1.61 15.45
C LEU A 88 -12.90 0.57 16.12
N SER A 89 -13.35 -0.67 16.24
CA SER A 89 -12.53 -1.75 16.81
C SER A 89 -11.31 -2.06 15.94
N SER A 90 -11.49 -2.10 14.62
CA SER A 90 -10.38 -2.27 13.67
C SER A 90 -9.39 -1.12 13.73
N LEU A 91 -9.87 0.11 13.92
CA LEU A 91 -9.05 1.31 14.04
C LEU A 91 -8.17 1.26 15.29
N ILE A 92 -8.73 0.91 16.45
CA ILE A 92 -7.97 0.81 17.71
C ILE A 92 -6.88 -0.27 17.60
N GLN A 93 -7.23 -1.48 17.14
CA GLN A 93 -6.26 -2.56 16.99
C GLN A 93 -5.13 -2.19 16.01
N THR A 94 -5.49 -1.47 14.95
CA THR A 94 -4.53 -1.05 13.92
C THR A 94 -3.62 0.04 14.46
N ALA A 95 -4.15 0.99 15.23
CA ALA A 95 -3.34 2.00 15.91
C ALA A 95 -2.29 1.38 16.85
N VAL A 96 -2.63 0.30 17.56
CA VAL A 96 -1.67 -0.47 18.37
C VAL A 96 -0.59 -1.10 17.49
N THR A 97 -0.95 -1.60 16.31
CA THR A 97 -0.02 -2.19 15.34
C THR A 97 0.95 -1.15 14.77
N CYS A 98 0.60 0.14 14.77
CA CYS A 98 1.49 1.22 14.36
C CYS A 98 2.59 1.54 15.37
N LEU A 99 2.43 1.16 16.65
CA LEU A 99 3.34 1.57 17.72
C LEU A 99 4.79 1.14 17.50
N PRO A 100 5.12 -0.10 17.08
CA PRO A 100 6.51 -0.50 16.85
C PRO A 100 7.22 0.39 15.84
N LEU A 101 6.56 0.72 14.71
CA LEU A 101 7.14 1.61 13.71
C LEU A 101 7.27 3.04 14.22
N LEU A 102 6.24 3.58 14.86
CA LEU A 102 6.29 4.92 15.45
C LEU A 102 7.41 5.07 16.48
N LEU A 103 7.54 4.09 17.39
CA LEU A 103 8.61 4.09 18.39
C LEU A 103 9.99 4.01 17.72
N PHE A 104 10.15 3.14 16.72
CA PHE A 104 11.39 3.04 15.96
C PHE A 104 11.76 4.39 15.32
N LEU A 105 10.83 5.02 14.61
CA LEU A 105 11.07 6.31 13.93
C LEU A 105 11.40 7.43 14.93
N ILE A 106 10.75 7.45 16.10
CA ILE A 106 11.02 8.43 17.16
C ILE A 106 12.41 8.20 17.79
N ILE A 107 12.73 6.94 18.16
CA ILE A 107 13.98 6.59 18.83
C ILE A 107 15.19 6.85 17.92
N THR A 108 15.05 6.59 16.62
CA THR A 108 16.10 6.83 15.62
C THR A 108 16.17 8.28 15.14
N GLY A 109 15.28 9.16 15.61
CA GLY A 109 15.25 10.57 15.23
C GLY A 109 14.78 10.84 13.80
N GLN A 110 14.10 9.89 13.16
CA GLN A 110 13.56 10.04 11.81
C GLN A 110 12.26 10.87 11.77
N VAL A 111 11.60 11.06 12.91
CA VAL A 111 10.41 11.95 13.01
C VAL A 111 10.85 13.40 13.27
N HIS A 112 10.75 14.25 12.25
CA HIS A 112 11.00 15.69 12.39
C HIS A 112 9.70 16.52 12.47
N THR A 113 8.73 16.19 11.62
CA THR A 113 7.41 16.81 11.56
C THR A 113 6.38 15.74 11.21
N TYR A 114 5.12 15.96 11.56
CA TYR A 114 4.02 15.12 11.10
C TYR A 114 3.17 15.87 10.08
N LEU A 115 3.13 15.35 8.86
CA LEU A 115 2.20 15.78 7.83
C LEU A 115 1.91 14.57 6.94
N PRO A 116 0.66 14.09 6.85
CA PRO A 116 0.35 12.99 5.97
C PRO A 116 0.80 13.27 4.54
N PHE A 117 1.33 12.25 3.89
CA PHE A 117 1.84 12.31 2.52
C PHE A 117 3.08 13.20 2.30
N GLN A 118 3.74 13.70 3.35
CA GLN A 118 4.91 14.59 3.17
C GLN A 118 6.11 13.94 2.48
N SER A 119 6.24 12.61 2.55
CA SER A 119 7.26 11.84 1.82
C SER A 119 7.07 11.89 0.30
N ILE A 120 5.88 12.23 -0.18
CA ILE A 120 5.59 12.37 -1.60
C ILE A 120 6.08 13.74 -2.05
N SER A 121 7.04 13.72 -2.99
CA SER A 121 7.83 14.90 -3.40
C SER A 121 7.04 16.17 -3.72
N LEU A 122 5.82 16.04 -4.27
CA LEU A 122 4.98 17.16 -4.68
C LEU A 122 4.00 17.65 -3.60
N THR A 123 3.87 16.97 -2.46
CA THR A 123 2.85 17.29 -1.43
C THR A 123 2.97 18.71 -0.91
N LYS A 124 4.19 19.16 -0.56
CA LYS A 124 4.42 20.51 -0.03
C LYS A 124 4.11 21.58 -1.07
N GLU A 125 4.50 21.35 -2.32
CA GLU A 125 4.24 22.28 -3.43
C GLU A 125 2.74 22.37 -3.75
N ILE A 126 2.03 21.24 -3.72
CA ILE A 126 0.58 21.18 -3.89
C ILE A 126 -0.11 21.98 -2.78
N LEU A 127 0.23 21.73 -1.51
CA LEU A 127 -0.38 22.44 -0.39
C LEU A 127 -0.11 23.95 -0.41
N ALA A 128 1.05 24.38 -0.92
CA ALA A 128 1.40 25.79 -1.10
C ALA A 128 0.72 26.46 -2.30
N SER A 129 0.11 25.67 -3.20
CA SER A 129 -0.57 26.19 -4.39
C SER A 129 -1.88 26.91 -4.03
N SER A 130 -2.36 27.78 -4.92
CA SER A 130 -3.64 28.46 -4.72
C SER A 130 -4.83 27.50 -4.81
N PHE A 131 -5.94 27.86 -4.17
CA PHE A 131 -7.22 27.17 -4.36
C PHE A 131 -7.64 27.22 -5.85
N PRO A 132 -8.19 26.13 -6.42
CA PRO A 132 -8.52 24.84 -5.79
C PRO A 132 -7.40 23.78 -5.85
N THR A 133 -6.24 24.08 -6.43
CA THR A 133 -5.17 23.11 -6.69
C THR A 133 -4.66 22.44 -5.42
N ASN A 134 -4.50 23.18 -4.32
CA ASN A 134 -4.06 22.62 -3.04
C ASN A 134 -4.97 21.52 -2.49
N ILE A 135 -6.29 21.73 -2.54
CA ILE A 135 -7.27 20.76 -2.05
C ILE A 135 -7.38 19.59 -3.02
N LEU A 136 -7.59 19.87 -4.31
CA LEU A 136 -7.79 18.82 -5.31
C LEU A 136 -6.55 17.94 -5.46
N GLY A 137 -5.37 18.54 -5.49
CA GLY A 137 -4.11 17.80 -5.59
C GLY A 137 -3.86 16.93 -4.36
N TYR A 138 -4.13 17.44 -3.16
CA TYR A 138 -3.93 16.68 -1.93
C TYR A 138 -4.93 15.52 -1.79
N LEU A 139 -6.19 15.72 -2.20
CA LEU A 139 -7.18 14.64 -2.30
C LEU A 139 -6.78 13.59 -3.33
N PHE A 140 -6.22 14.01 -4.47
CA PHE A 140 -5.72 13.09 -5.48
C PHE A 140 -4.52 12.28 -4.97
N ILE A 141 -3.58 12.90 -4.27
CA ILE A 141 -2.49 12.19 -3.56
C ILE A 141 -3.07 11.18 -2.56
N SER A 142 -4.05 11.59 -1.76
CA SER A 142 -4.70 10.72 -0.77
C SER A 142 -5.37 9.50 -1.41
N LEU A 143 -5.96 9.68 -2.60
CA LEU A 143 -6.55 8.58 -3.36
C LEU A 143 -5.49 7.58 -3.85
N ILE A 144 -4.37 8.07 -4.39
CA ILE A 144 -3.38 7.22 -5.04
C ILE A 144 -2.47 6.51 -4.03
N TRP A 145 -1.88 7.24 -3.09
CA TRP A 145 -0.96 6.66 -2.10
C TRP A 145 -1.66 6.20 -0.82
N GLY A 146 -2.77 6.81 -0.46
CA GLY A 146 -3.54 6.40 0.72
C GLY A 146 -4.45 5.21 0.40
N PHE A 147 -5.43 5.44 -0.48
CA PHE A 147 -6.45 4.44 -0.78
C PHE A 147 -5.91 3.26 -1.59
N TRP A 148 -5.35 3.50 -2.78
CA TRP A 148 -4.99 2.39 -3.67
C TRP A 148 -3.90 1.50 -3.10
N GLU A 149 -2.83 2.09 -2.56
CA GLU A 149 -1.72 1.32 -1.98
C GLU A 149 -2.18 0.45 -0.79
N GLY A 150 -2.90 1.04 0.17
CA GLY A 150 -3.40 0.31 1.33
C GLY A 150 -4.46 -0.74 0.97
N PHE A 151 -5.38 -0.42 0.07
CA PHE A 151 -6.44 -1.35 -0.34
C PHE A 151 -5.92 -2.49 -1.23
N ASN A 152 -4.89 -2.25 -2.04
CA ASN A 152 -4.26 -3.25 -2.89
C ASN A 152 -3.74 -4.45 -2.08
N TYR A 153 -3.10 -4.19 -0.93
CA TYR A 153 -2.66 -5.26 -0.02
C TYR A 153 -3.81 -6.16 0.44
N VAL A 154 -4.99 -5.59 0.72
CA VAL A 154 -6.18 -6.35 1.15
C VAL A 154 -6.65 -7.30 0.05
N VAL A 155 -6.71 -6.80 -1.19
CA VAL A 155 -7.13 -7.61 -2.34
C VAL A 155 -6.14 -8.75 -2.58
N ILE A 156 -4.84 -8.45 -2.62
CA ILE A 156 -3.78 -9.44 -2.86
C ILE A 156 -3.79 -10.50 -1.75
N ALA A 157 -3.79 -10.09 -0.48
CA ALA A 157 -3.79 -11.01 0.65
C ALA A 157 -4.98 -11.98 0.59
N ARG A 158 -6.17 -11.48 0.25
CA ARG A 158 -7.36 -12.33 0.10
C ARG A 158 -7.21 -13.32 -1.05
N LYS A 159 -6.70 -12.90 -2.21
CA LYS A 159 -6.49 -13.80 -3.36
C LYS A 159 -5.47 -14.88 -3.05
N ILE A 160 -4.38 -14.55 -2.34
CA ILE A 160 -3.39 -15.52 -1.85
C ILE A 160 -4.05 -16.52 -0.91
N ASN A 161 -4.80 -16.04 0.09
CA ASN A 161 -5.47 -16.92 1.06
C ASN A 161 -6.52 -17.82 0.40
N LEU A 162 -7.22 -17.36 -0.65
CA LEU A 162 -8.13 -18.18 -1.44
C LEU A 162 -7.37 -19.26 -2.24
N ARG A 163 -6.19 -18.93 -2.76
CA ARG A 163 -5.36 -19.86 -3.52
C ARG A 163 -4.73 -20.94 -2.62
N TYR A 164 -4.42 -20.59 -1.38
CA TYR A 164 -3.70 -21.43 -0.40
C TYR A 164 -4.42 -21.50 0.96
N PRO A 165 -5.60 -22.14 1.06
CA PRO A 165 -6.46 -22.06 2.24
C PRO A 165 -5.98 -22.81 3.50
N HIS A 166 -4.98 -23.69 3.40
CA HIS A 166 -4.71 -24.71 4.44
C HIS A 166 -3.29 -24.78 5.01
N GLN A 167 -2.36 -23.89 4.63
CA GLN A 167 -0.94 -24.26 4.80
C GLN A 167 -0.30 -23.97 6.16
N THR A 168 -0.95 -23.22 7.07
CA THR A 168 -0.36 -22.92 8.39
C THR A 168 -1.43 -22.63 9.44
N LYS A 169 -1.60 -23.51 10.44
CA LYS A 169 -2.41 -23.21 11.64
C LYS A 169 -1.80 -21.99 12.33
N GLY A 170 -2.49 -20.85 12.29
CA GLY A 170 -2.11 -19.63 13.03
C GLY A 170 -1.36 -18.56 12.23
N ILE A 171 -0.93 -18.83 10.99
CA ILE A 171 -0.29 -17.81 10.13
C ILE A 171 -1.24 -17.45 8.98
N ASP A 172 -1.40 -16.15 8.74
CA ASP A 172 -2.09 -15.64 7.56
C ASP A 172 -1.08 -15.52 6.40
N LEU A 173 -1.16 -16.44 5.44
CA LEU A 173 -0.20 -16.50 4.35
C LEU A 173 -0.30 -15.28 3.42
N GLY A 174 -1.51 -14.79 3.17
CA GLY A 174 -1.73 -13.57 2.41
C GLY A 174 -1.06 -12.36 3.05
N ALA A 175 -1.26 -12.18 4.35
CA ALA A 175 -0.61 -11.11 5.12
C ALA A 175 0.91 -11.26 5.15
N LEU A 176 1.41 -12.49 5.35
CA LEU A 176 2.84 -12.79 5.37
C LEU A 176 3.50 -12.42 4.04
N ILE A 177 2.95 -12.91 2.91
CA ILE A 177 3.52 -12.64 1.59
C ILE A 177 3.43 -11.14 1.26
N CYS A 178 2.32 -10.47 1.58
CA CYS A 178 2.20 -9.03 1.41
C CYS A 178 3.26 -8.24 2.20
N ALA A 179 3.50 -8.61 3.46
CA ALA A 179 4.53 -7.96 4.28
C ALA A 179 5.93 -8.16 3.69
N LEU A 180 6.27 -9.37 3.24
CA LEU A 180 7.56 -9.65 2.60
C LEU A 180 7.74 -8.90 1.28
N ILE A 181 6.69 -8.83 0.45
CA ILE A 181 6.70 -8.05 -0.79
C ILE A 181 6.87 -6.56 -0.50
N CYS A 182 6.21 -6.03 0.54
CA CYS A 182 6.37 -4.65 0.96
C CYS A 182 7.82 -4.32 1.30
N LEU A 183 8.47 -5.13 2.16
CA LEU A 183 9.88 -4.95 2.50
C LEU A 183 10.79 -4.97 1.26
N LEU A 184 10.53 -5.88 0.32
CA LEU A 184 11.30 -6.00 -0.91
C LEU A 184 11.15 -4.77 -1.81
N ILE A 185 9.93 -4.31 -2.05
CA ILE A 185 9.65 -3.17 -2.93
C ILE A 185 10.19 -1.87 -2.35
N HIS A 186 10.12 -1.69 -1.04
CA HIS A 186 10.65 -0.50 -0.35
C HIS A 186 12.15 -0.59 -0.08
N GLY A 187 12.84 -1.62 -0.60
CA GLY A 187 14.29 -1.73 -0.53
C GLY A 187 14.83 -1.89 0.88
N MET A 188 14.04 -2.46 1.79
CA MET A 188 14.40 -2.69 3.19
C MET A 188 15.33 -3.91 3.33
N ILE A 189 16.47 -3.85 2.65
CA ILE A 189 17.48 -4.91 2.50
C ILE A 189 18.79 -4.42 3.12
N GLY A 190 18.75 -4.13 4.43
CA GLY A 190 19.93 -3.81 5.23
C GLY A 190 20.20 -4.92 6.25
N LEU A 191 21.48 -5.23 6.47
CA LEU A 191 21.90 -6.23 7.48
C LEU A 191 22.45 -5.60 8.76
N ASP A 192 22.56 -4.27 8.82
CA ASP A 192 22.88 -3.60 10.07
C ASP A 192 21.67 -3.64 11.03
N PRO A 193 21.92 -3.52 12.35
CA PRO A 193 20.85 -3.63 13.33
C PRO A 193 19.71 -2.64 13.12
N THR A 194 20.00 -1.39 12.74
CA THR A 194 19.00 -0.34 12.57
C THR A 194 18.05 -0.68 11.43
N SER A 195 18.57 -1.02 10.26
CA SER A 195 17.74 -1.44 9.12
C SER A 195 16.96 -2.72 9.40
N LEU A 196 17.52 -3.67 10.17
CA LEU A 196 16.79 -4.87 10.57
C LEU A 196 15.61 -4.55 11.50
N PHE A 197 15.80 -3.68 12.49
CA PHE A 197 14.73 -3.25 13.39
C PHE A 197 13.62 -2.50 12.64
N GLU A 198 13.98 -1.65 11.68
CA GLU A 198 13.01 -0.97 10.82
C GLU A 198 12.19 -1.97 10.00
N ALA A 199 12.87 -2.93 9.36
CA ALA A 199 12.21 -3.97 8.58
C ALA A 199 11.25 -4.81 9.43
N VAL A 200 11.63 -5.15 10.67
CA VAL A 200 10.74 -5.85 11.61
C VAL A 200 9.54 -4.98 11.98
N ALA A 201 9.74 -3.68 12.23
CA ALA A 201 8.65 -2.78 12.59
C ALA A 201 7.65 -2.59 11.43
N VAL A 202 8.14 -2.43 10.19
CA VAL A 202 7.31 -2.39 8.98
C VAL A 202 6.62 -3.74 8.74
N PHE A 203 7.31 -4.86 8.93
CA PHE A 203 6.71 -6.18 8.83
C PHE A 203 5.53 -6.32 9.79
N ILE A 204 5.69 -5.94 11.06
CA ILE A 204 4.62 -5.98 12.06
C ILE A 204 3.44 -5.10 11.63
N LEU A 205 3.71 -3.90 11.10
CA LEU A 205 2.68 -3.00 10.59
C LEU A 205 1.84 -3.64 9.48
N ILE A 206 2.50 -4.10 8.41
CA ILE A 206 1.82 -4.62 7.21
C ILE A 206 1.16 -5.97 7.49
N TYR A 207 1.84 -6.87 8.20
CA TYR A 207 1.26 -8.15 8.60
C TYR A 207 0.07 -7.95 9.54
N GLY A 208 0.24 -7.11 10.57
CA GLY A 208 -0.77 -6.89 11.60
C GLY A 208 -2.04 -6.24 11.05
N MET A 209 -1.93 -5.22 10.19
CA MET A 209 -3.11 -4.57 9.60
C MET A 209 -3.95 -5.56 8.78
N LEU A 210 -3.31 -6.48 8.05
CA LEU A 210 -4.00 -7.47 7.21
C LEU A 210 -4.62 -8.59 8.05
N VAL A 211 -3.96 -9.02 9.13
CA VAL A 211 -4.55 -9.96 10.09
C VAL A 211 -5.77 -9.34 10.79
N ILE A 212 -5.70 -8.07 11.18
CA ILE A 212 -6.82 -7.34 11.77
C ILE A 212 -7.96 -7.21 10.76
N GLN A 213 -7.66 -6.85 9.50
CA GLN A 213 -8.65 -6.78 8.43
C GLN A 213 -9.37 -8.12 8.25
N ARG A 214 -8.63 -9.23 8.20
CA ARG A 214 -9.24 -10.56 8.03
C ARG A 214 -10.14 -10.94 9.22
N LYS A 215 -9.72 -10.63 10.45
CA LYS A 215 -10.48 -10.97 11.66
C LYS A 215 -11.71 -10.11 11.85
N SER A 216 -11.61 -8.82 11.54
CA SER A 216 -12.69 -7.84 11.73
C SER A 216 -13.62 -7.70 10.51
N GLY A 217 -13.16 -8.13 9.33
CA GLY A 217 -13.82 -7.88 8.07
C GLY A 217 -13.76 -6.42 7.61
N ASN A 218 -12.94 -5.57 8.25
CA ASN A 218 -12.86 -4.14 7.96
C ASN A 218 -11.50 -3.74 7.37
N ALA A 219 -11.53 -3.18 6.15
CA ALA A 219 -10.34 -2.78 5.40
C ALA A 219 -10.02 -1.28 5.47
N TRP A 220 -10.87 -0.46 6.09
CA TRP A 220 -10.59 0.97 6.24
C TRP A 220 -9.32 1.21 7.05
N SER A 221 -9.05 0.37 8.04
CA SER A 221 -7.83 0.43 8.84
C SER A 221 -6.56 0.33 7.99
N CYS A 222 -6.54 -0.56 6.99
CA CYS A 222 -5.43 -0.66 6.04
C CYS A 222 -5.30 0.64 5.24
N VAL A 223 -6.38 1.18 4.70
CA VAL A 223 -6.36 2.46 3.96
C VAL A 223 -5.87 3.61 4.85
N LEU A 224 -6.36 3.69 6.09
CA LEU A 224 -6.02 4.78 7.01
C LEU A 224 -4.56 4.76 7.45
N ILE A 225 -3.91 3.60 7.57
CA ILE A 225 -2.45 3.54 7.79
C ILE A 225 -1.72 4.25 6.65
N PHE A 226 -2.09 3.97 5.40
CA PHE A 226 -1.43 4.58 4.25
C PHE A 226 -1.76 6.06 4.11
N CYS A 227 -2.95 6.45 4.54
CA CYS A 227 -3.37 7.85 4.58
C CYS A 227 -2.70 8.66 5.68
N LEU A 228 -2.39 8.07 6.84
CA LEU A 228 -2.04 8.85 8.05
C LEU A 228 -0.64 8.58 8.57
N LEU A 229 -0.04 7.43 8.28
CA LEU A 229 1.23 7.02 8.87
C LEU A 229 2.29 6.72 7.82
N TRP A 230 1.98 5.84 6.86
CA TRP A 230 2.95 5.27 5.93
C TRP A 230 3.77 6.32 5.19
N ASN A 231 3.07 7.35 4.70
CA ASN A 231 3.66 8.42 3.90
C ASN A 231 3.89 9.71 4.71
N ALA A 232 3.77 9.64 6.04
CA ALA A 232 3.61 10.81 6.90
C ALA A 232 4.88 11.35 7.54
N PHE A 233 6.03 10.72 7.31
CA PHE A 233 7.34 11.13 7.83
C PHE A 233 8.35 11.24 6.69
#